data_AF-A0A1Q8KWK7-F1
#
_entry.id   AF-A0A1Q8KWK7-F1
#
_cell.length_a   1.000
_cell.length_b   1.000
_cell.length_c   1.000
_cell.angle_alpha   90.00
_cell.angle_beta   90.00
_cell.angle_gamma   90.00
#
_symmetry.space_group_name_H-M   'P 1'
#
loop_
_entity.id
_entity.type
_entity.pdbx_description
1 polymer ?
#
loop_
_entity_poly.entity_id
_entity_poly.type
_entity_poly.pdbx_seq_one_letter_code
_entity_poly.pdbx_strand_id
1 'polypeptide(L)'
;MMDTKRVGALRVKSEARGEVEAVFATLGVRDLDGDVTIPGAFTEGQEVRISAYGHSSWDGALPVGRGRITVRGNQAVMAGKFFLDTEAGRDTFAVVKHMGELQEWSYGFDVVDSEFGDHAGQRVRFLRRLSVHEVSPVLLGAAGPGRTRTLVAKSAARDHLSPGDRAELRAIAQLHEVRAIREAAHRRDADLRFRREQLAEAVRAGELIPYSEDLVRRPPLATFAPAWAGARWAVTELGVHVDPQIRWFSPEPAELSAVSGDDHVVAYAEQPLLGFCRPNADWTVWLRSDLPSRRAWAVAAHEVAHLAGHDEPGAVLFEAKAAAAYPGPVEVARWLWR
;
A
#
# COMPACT_ATOMS: atom_id res chain seq x y z
N MET A 1 -28.26 -65.47 19.67
CA MET A 1 -27.13 -65.93 18.84
C MET A 1 -27.08 -64.97 17.65
N MET A 2 -25.97 -64.25 17.49
CA MET A 2 -25.77 -63.22 16.48
C MET A 2 -25.78 -63.77 15.05
N ASP A 3 -26.23 -62.90 14.14
CA ASP A 3 -26.30 -63.00 12.70
C ASP A 3 -25.04 -63.50 11.97
N THR A 4 -25.26 -64.02 10.76
CA THR A 4 -24.56 -63.45 9.60
C THR A 4 -25.39 -63.62 8.32
N LYS A 5 -25.84 -62.51 7.74
CA LYS A 5 -26.18 -62.41 6.31
C LYS A 5 -25.16 -61.50 5.63
N ARG A 6 -24.45 -62.05 4.64
CA ARG A 6 -23.63 -61.30 3.70
C ARG A 6 -24.51 -60.34 2.88
N VAL A 7 -24.06 -59.10 2.75
CA VAL A 7 -24.44 -58.14 1.69
C VAL A 7 -23.08 -57.68 1.14
N GLY A 8 -22.71 -57.95 -0.11
CA GLY A 8 -23.33 -57.48 -1.35
C GLY A 8 -22.36 -56.44 -1.94
N ALA A 9 -21.89 -56.67 -3.18
CA ALA A 9 -20.82 -55.92 -3.84
C ALA A 9 -20.86 -54.39 -3.60
N LEU A 10 -19.73 -53.82 -3.18
CA LEU A 10 -19.54 -52.38 -3.10
C LEU A 10 -19.57 -51.79 -4.51
N ARG A 11 -20.75 -51.32 -4.91
CA ARG A 11 -20.96 -50.59 -6.16
C ARG A 11 -20.39 -49.19 -5.96
N VAL A 12 -19.28 -48.87 -6.62
CA VAL A 12 -18.76 -47.49 -6.73
C VAL A 12 -19.90 -46.62 -7.27
N LYS A 13 -20.35 -45.66 -6.45
CA LYS A 13 -21.40 -44.72 -6.82
C LYS A 13 -21.01 -43.30 -6.43
N SER A 14 -20.91 -42.49 -7.48
CA SER A 14 -20.90 -41.02 -7.55
C SER A 14 -19.55 -40.32 -7.44
N GLU A 15 -19.08 -39.89 -8.62
CA GLU A 15 -17.98 -38.97 -8.90
C GLU A 15 -18.11 -37.65 -8.11
N ALA A 16 -16.99 -37.14 -7.58
CA ALA A 16 -16.91 -35.76 -7.13
C ALA A 16 -17.15 -34.84 -8.34
N ARG A 17 -18.09 -33.90 -8.23
CA ARG A 17 -18.42 -32.99 -9.35
C ARG A 17 -17.49 -31.77 -9.44
N GLY A 18 -16.71 -31.51 -8.39
CA GLY A 18 -15.79 -30.37 -8.34
C GLY A 18 -16.48 -29.02 -8.36
N GLU A 19 -17.79 -28.97 -8.09
CA GLU A 19 -18.59 -27.76 -8.14
C GLU A 19 -18.33 -26.90 -6.89
N VAL A 20 -18.18 -25.59 -7.10
CA VAL A 20 -17.99 -24.59 -6.06
C VAL A 20 -18.83 -23.34 -6.34
N GLU A 21 -19.45 -22.78 -5.31
CA GLU A 21 -19.93 -21.40 -5.32
C GLU A 21 -19.18 -20.60 -4.25
N ALA A 22 -18.69 -19.43 -4.60
CA ALA A 22 -17.94 -18.58 -3.68
C ALA A 22 -18.31 -17.11 -3.85
N VAL A 23 -18.53 -16.40 -2.74
CA VAL A 23 -18.58 -14.94 -2.71
C VAL A 23 -17.13 -14.45 -2.76
N PHE A 24 -16.74 -13.77 -3.83
CA PHE A 24 -15.37 -13.26 -4.01
C PHE A 24 -15.26 -11.74 -3.83
N ALA A 25 -16.38 -11.02 -3.79
CA ALA A 25 -16.43 -9.61 -3.41
C ALA A 25 -17.76 -9.24 -2.75
N THR A 26 -17.72 -8.28 -1.82
CA THR A 26 -18.91 -7.59 -1.28
C THR A 26 -18.93 -6.17 -1.84
N LEU A 27 -20.05 -5.75 -2.40
CA LEU A 27 -20.23 -4.48 -3.10
C LEU A 27 -20.68 -3.37 -2.15
N GLY A 28 -20.32 -2.13 -2.47
CA GLY A 28 -20.73 -0.92 -1.76
C GLY A 28 -20.08 -0.74 -0.39
N VAL A 29 -19.02 -1.50 -0.10
CA VAL A 29 -18.24 -1.40 1.13
C VAL A 29 -16.79 -1.09 0.79
N ARG A 30 -16.13 -0.31 1.65
CA ARG A 30 -14.69 -0.07 1.55
C ARG A 30 -13.92 -1.34 1.89
N ASP A 31 -13.04 -1.76 1.00
CA ASP A 31 -12.16 -2.91 1.19
C ASP A 31 -10.86 -2.53 1.91
N LEU A 32 -9.98 -3.52 2.11
CA LEU A 32 -8.69 -3.33 2.77
C LEU A 32 -7.70 -2.50 1.93
N ASP A 33 -7.89 -2.44 0.62
CA ASP A 33 -7.09 -1.62 -0.31
C ASP A 33 -7.62 -0.17 -0.39
N GLY A 34 -8.76 0.10 0.26
CA GLY A 34 -9.36 1.43 0.36
C GLY A 34 -10.29 1.79 -0.79
N ASP A 35 -10.58 0.82 -1.67
CA ASP A 35 -11.51 0.96 -2.78
C ASP A 35 -12.94 0.63 -2.35
N VAL A 36 -13.91 1.16 -3.10
CA VAL A 36 -15.32 0.76 -3.01
C VAL A 36 -15.77 0.24 -4.36
N THR A 37 -16.00 -1.07 -4.46
CA THR A 37 -16.58 -1.66 -5.67
C THR A 37 -18.08 -1.45 -5.69
N ILE A 38 -18.61 -0.71 -6.66
CA ILE A 38 -20.04 -0.39 -6.70
C ILE A 38 -20.88 -1.49 -7.38
N PRO A 39 -22.20 -1.57 -7.10
CA PRO A 39 -23.11 -2.38 -7.89
C PRO A 39 -23.00 -2.06 -9.39
N GLY A 40 -22.84 -3.10 -10.22
CA GLY A 40 -22.63 -2.97 -11.66
C GLY A 40 -21.17 -2.96 -12.10
N ALA A 41 -20.20 -2.97 -11.18
CA ALA A 41 -18.78 -3.00 -11.53
C ALA A 41 -18.32 -4.29 -12.21
N PHE A 42 -18.98 -5.41 -11.91
CA PHE A 42 -18.69 -6.71 -12.49
C PHE A 42 -19.60 -7.01 -13.68
N THR A 43 -19.04 -7.62 -14.72
CA THR A 43 -19.80 -8.05 -15.89
C THR A 43 -20.54 -9.36 -15.58
N GLU A 44 -21.87 -9.32 -15.55
CA GLU A 44 -22.71 -10.51 -15.34
C GLU A 44 -22.43 -11.57 -16.41
N GLY A 45 -22.27 -12.82 -15.97
CA GLY A 45 -22.01 -13.94 -16.87
C GLY A 45 -20.59 -14.03 -17.40
N GLN A 46 -19.67 -13.14 -16.98
CA GLN A 46 -18.26 -13.20 -17.39
C GLN A 46 -17.63 -14.54 -16.99
N GLU A 47 -16.98 -15.19 -17.96
CA GLU A 47 -16.21 -16.41 -17.70
C GLU A 47 -14.85 -16.04 -17.09
N VAL A 48 -14.48 -16.76 -16.04
CA VAL A 48 -13.23 -16.54 -15.32
C VAL A 48 -12.49 -17.86 -15.09
N ARG A 49 -11.18 -17.75 -14.95
CA ARG A 49 -10.34 -18.87 -14.49
C ARG A 49 -10.47 -18.97 -12.97
N ILE A 50 -10.41 -20.19 -12.45
CA ILE A 50 -10.12 -20.39 -11.03
C ILE A 50 -8.60 -20.55 -10.95
N SER A 51 -7.91 -19.55 -10.39
CA SER A 51 -6.46 -19.64 -10.18
C SER A 51 -6.15 -20.69 -9.12
N ALA A 52 -4.96 -21.27 -9.21
CA ALA A 52 -4.39 -21.99 -8.09
C ALA A 52 -4.30 -21.07 -6.84
N TYR A 53 -4.25 -21.70 -5.65
CA TYR A 53 -4.34 -21.03 -4.35
C TYR A 53 -3.38 -19.85 -4.23
N GLY A 54 -3.84 -18.73 -3.69
CA GLY A 54 -3.03 -17.52 -3.50
C GLY A 54 -2.55 -16.95 -4.83
N HIS A 55 -3.47 -16.75 -5.78
CA HIS A 55 -3.18 -16.14 -7.09
C HIS A 55 -2.07 -16.83 -7.90
N SER A 56 -1.78 -18.08 -7.59
CA SER A 56 -0.51 -18.67 -7.99
C SER A 56 -0.37 -19.00 -9.46
N SER A 57 -1.46 -18.92 -10.21
CA SER A 57 -1.43 -19.02 -11.66
C SER A 57 -0.74 -17.85 -12.35
N TRP A 58 -0.62 -16.70 -11.69
CA TRP A 58 0.18 -15.57 -12.18
C TRP A 58 1.69 -15.84 -12.14
N ASP A 59 2.14 -16.75 -11.28
CA ASP A 59 3.55 -17.16 -11.16
C ASP A 59 3.84 -18.51 -11.82
N GLY A 60 2.99 -18.91 -12.77
CA GLY A 60 3.21 -20.10 -13.60
C GLY A 60 2.54 -21.39 -13.14
N ALA A 61 1.80 -21.40 -12.01
CA ALA A 61 0.96 -22.55 -11.69
C ALA A 61 -0.21 -22.67 -12.69
N LEU A 62 -0.63 -23.90 -13.01
CA LEU A 62 -1.77 -24.07 -13.92
C LEU A 62 -3.08 -23.64 -13.22
N PRO A 63 -4.02 -23.00 -13.93
CA PRO A 63 -5.37 -22.79 -13.41
C PRO A 63 -6.02 -24.12 -13.04
N VAL A 64 -6.73 -24.12 -11.92
CA VAL A 64 -7.28 -25.33 -11.29
C VAL A 64 -8.76 -25.54 -11.58
N GLY A 65 -9.38 -24.59 -12.29
CA GLY A 65 -10.77 -24.67 -12.68
C GLY A 65 -11.23 -23.49 -13.54
N ARG A 66 -12.52 -23.43 -13.79
CA ARG A 66 -13.20 -22.30 -14.46
C ARG A 66 -14.52 -21.99 -13.80
N GLY A 67 -14.98 -20.76 -13.93
CA GLY A 67 -16.26 -20.32 -13.38
C GLY A 67 -16.92 -19.22 -14.18
N ARG A 68 -18.05 -18.79 -13.68
CA ARG A 68 -18.85 -17.68 -14.20
C ARG A 68 -19.22 -16.74 -13.06
N ILE A 69 -19.07 -15.45 -13.29
CA ILE A 69 -19.47 -14.41 -12.35
C ILE A 69 -20.97 -14.19 -12.44
N THR A 70 -21.61 -14.11 -11.28
CA THR A 70 -22.99 -13.65 -11.11
C THR A 70 -23.07 -12.70 -9.92
N VAL A 71 -23.86 -11.64 -10.04
CA VAL A 71 -24.12 -10.70 -8.94
C VAL A 71 -25.43 -11.04 -8.25
N ARG A 72 -25.39 -11.23 -6.93
CA ARG A 72 -26.57 -11.52 -6.08
C ARG A 72 -26.67 -10.47 -4.98
N GLY A 73 -27.54 -9.46 -5.17
CA GLY A 73 -27.67 -8.35 -4.24
C GLY A 73 -26.37 -7.55 -4.15
N ASN A 74 -25.77 -7.49 -2.95
CA ASN A 74 -24.48 -6.83 -2.72
C ASN A 74 -23.28 -7.80 -2.77
N GLN A 75 -23.44 -8.99 -3.34
CA GLN A 75 -22.36 -9.99 -3.43
C GLN A 75 -22.04 -10.32 -4.88
N ALA A 76 -20.76 -10.30 -5.23
CA ALA A 76 -20.26 -10.92 -6.45
C ALA A 76 -19.91 -12.37 -6.16
N VAL A 77 -20.53 -13.28 -6.90
CA VAL A 77 -20.44 -14.72 -6.70
C VAL A 77 -19.81 -15.37 -7.92
N MET A 78 -18.86 -16.27 -7.70
CA MET A 78 -18.34 -17.15 -8.74
C MET A 78 -18.99 -18.52 -8.57
N ALA A 79 -19.67 -18.99 -9.63
CA ALA A 79 -20.13 -20.36 -9.76
C ALA A 79 -19.18 -21.11 -10.69
N GLY A 80 -18.49 -22.14 -10.18
CA GLY A 80 -17.37 -22.75 -10.89
C GLY A 80 -17.20 -24.23 -10.67
N LYS A 81 -16.22 -24.78 -11.39
CA LYS A 81 -15.86 -26.19 -11.40
C LYS A 81 -14.35 -26.36 -11.43
N PHE A 82 -13.82 -27.14 -10.49
CA PHE A 82 -12.42 -27.57 -10.47
C PHE A 82 -12.16 -28.67 -11.52
N PHE A 83 -10.95 -28.67 -12.07
CA PHE A 83 -10.44 -29.68 -13.00
C PHE A 83 -9.98 -30.92 -12.22
N LEU A 84 -10.94 -31.75 -11.78
CA LEU A 84 -10.66 -32.93 -10.95
C LEU A 84 -9.93 -34.07 -11.69
N ASP A 85 -9.76 -33.94 -13.00
CA ASP A 85 -8.86 -34.77 -13.80
C ASP A 85 -7.38 -34.39 -13.61
N THR A 86 -7.09 -33.19 -13.14
CA THR A 86 -5.75 -32.73 -12.78
C THR A 86 -5.44 -32.95 -11.29
N GLU A 87 -4.18 -33.18 -10.96
CA GLU A 87 -3.71 -33.27 -9.56
C GLU A 87 -3.95 -31.96 -8.81
N ALA A 88 -3.46 -30.84 -9.36
CA ALA A 88 -3.64 -29.51 -8.78
C ALA A 88 -5.12 -29.13 -8.55
N GLY A 89 -6.01 -29.52 -9.46
CA GLY A 89 -7.45 -29.28 -9.32
C GLY A 89 -8.09 -30.12 -8.20
N ARG A 90 -7.70 -31.40 -8.07
CA ARG A 90 -8.16 -32.25 -6.96
C ARG A 90 -7.68 -31.74 -5.61
N ASP A 91 -6.41 -31.41 -5.51
CA ASP A 91 -5.79 -30.97 -4.26
C ASP A 91 -6.37 -29.63 -3.81
N THR A 92 -6.48 -28.66 -4.73
CA THR A 92 -7.08 -27.37 -4.40
C THR A 92 -8.54 -27.51 -3.98
N PHE A 93 -9.32 -28.37 -4.65
CA PHE A 93 -10.70 -28.62 -4.25
C PHE A 93 -10.78 -29.25 -2.85
N ALA A 94 -9.91 -30.21 -2.54
CA ALA A 94 -9.85 -30.82 -1.21
C ALA A 94 -9.49 -29.80 -0.13
N VAL A 95 -8.49 -28.96 -0.39
CA VAL A 95 -8.09 -27.86 0.52
C VAL A 95 -9.25 -26.90 0.73
N VAL A 96 -9.90 -26.42 -0.35
CA VAL A 96 -11.03 -25.50 -0.27
C VAL A 96 -12.16 -26.07 0.59
N LYS A 97 -12.46 -27.36 0.40
CA LYS A 97 -13.48 -28.05 1.18
C LYS A 97 -13.11 -28.15 2.67
N HIS A 98 -11.87 -28.51 2.99
CA HIS A 98 -11.43 -28.72 4.37
C HIS A 98 -11.18 -27.41 5.14
N MET A 99 -10.76 -26.35 4.44
CA MET A 99 -10.58 -25.03 5.04
C MET A 99 -11.92 -24.39 5.40
N GLY A 100 -12.97 -24.61 4.60
CA GLY A 100 -14.31 -24.08 4.87
C GLY A 100 -14.26 -22.56 5.05
N GLU A 101 -14.73 -22.08 6.21
CA GLU A 101 -14.78 -20.65 6.54
C GLU A 101 -13.42 -20.06 6.95
N LEU A 102 -12.39 -20.89 7.20
CA LEU A 102 -11.02 -20.42 7.49
C LEU A 102 -10.29 -19.90 6.25
N GLN A 103 -10.92 -20.08 5.08
CA GLN A 103 -10.44 -19.61 3.80
C GLN A 103 -11.39 -18.53 3.27
N GLU A 104 -10.80 -17.66 2.47
CA GLU A 104 -11.47 -16.58 1.77
C GLU A 104 -11.21 -16.65 0.25
N TRP A 105 -11.75 -15.68 -0.48
CA TRP A 105 -11.62 -15.60 -1.92
C TRP A 105 -11.15 -14.20 -2.35
N SER A 106 -10.39 -14.16 -3.42
CA SER A 106 -9.89 -12.94 -4.04
C SER A 106 -9.98 -13.07 -5.56
N TYR A 107 -9.64 -12.01 -6.28
CA TYR A 107 -9.75 -11.95 -7.73
C TYR A 107 -8.73 -10.96 -8.29
N GLY A 108 -8.12 -11.32 -9.42
CA GLY A 108 -7.23 -10.48 -10.21
C GLY A 108 -8.00 -9.79 -11.33
N PHE A 109 -7.77 -8.49 -11.52
CA PHE A 109 -8.56 -7.67 -12.42
C PHE A 109 -7.78 -6.44 -12.94
N ASP A 110 -8.28 -5.86 -14.02
CA ASP A 110 -7.94 -4.50 -14.45
C ASP A 110 -9.09 -3.54 -14.14
N VAL A 111 -8.75 -2.30 -13.78
CA VAL A 111 -9.72 -1.20 -13.62
C VAL A 111 -10.00 -0.60 -14.99
N VAL A 112 -11.25 -0.65 -15.43
CA VAL A 112 -11.66 -0.12 -16.74
C VAL A 112 -12.43 1.20 -16.64
N ASP A 113 -13.11 1.43 -15.51
CA ASP A 113 -13.74 2.70 -15.17
C ASP A 113 -13.73 2.88 -13.64
N SER A 114 -13.34 4.07 -13.18
CA SER A 114 -13.31 4.42 -11.77
C SER A 114 -13.40 5.92 -11.58
N GLU A 115 -13.91 6.34 -10.43
CA GLU A 115 -13.96 7.75 -10.04
C GLU A 115 -13.61 7.92 -8.56
N PHE A 116 -13.08 9.08 -8.19
CA PHE A 116 -12.85 9.40 -6.78
C PHE A 116 -14.06 10.11 -6.18
N GLY A 117 -14.44 9.69 -4.98
CA GLY A 117 -15.55 10.30 -4.25
C GLY A 117 -15.37 10.21 -2.74
N ASP A 118 -16.34 10.74 -2.01
CA ASP A 118 -16.43 10.54 -0.57
C ASP A 118 -17.24 9.28 -0.26
N HIS A 119 -16.73 8.47 0.66
CA HIS A 119 -17.46 7.36 1.25
C HIS A 119 -17.31 7.43 2.77
N ALA A 120 -18.40 7.84 3.44
CA ALA A 120 -18.45 8.00 4.90
C ALA A 120 -17.37 8.96 5.44
N GLY A 121 -17.14 10.09 4.77
CA GLY A 121 -16.17 11.11 5.19
C GLY A 121 -14.72 10.78 4.85
N GLN A 122 -14.49 9.71 4.08
CA GLN A 122 -13.17 9.33 3.58
C GLN A 122 -13.15 9.42 2.05
N ARG A 123 -12.09 10.02 1.51
CA ARG A 123 -11.82 10.00 0.07
C ARG A 123 -11.47 8.57 -0.34
N VAL A 124 -12.25 7.99 -1.24
CA VAL A 124 -12.04 6.63 -1.79
C VAL A 124 -12.10 6.64 -3.31
N ARG A 125 -11.58 5.58 -3.91
CA ARG A 125 -11.80 5.28 -5.34
C ARG A 125 -12.98 4.33 -5.47
N PHE A 126 -14.00 4.76 -6.20
CA PHE A 126 -15.14 3.94 -6.58
C PHE A 126 -14.82 3.19 -7.88
N LEU A 127 -14.79 1.87 -7.82
CA LEU A 127 -14.58 1.01 -8.98
C LEU A 127 -15.91 0.79 -9.69
N ARG A 128 -16.08 1.43 -10.86
CA ARG A 128 -17.34 1.44 -11.63
C ARG A 128 -17.42 0.34 -12.67
N ARG A 129 -16.27 -0.12 -13.19
CA ARG A 129 -16.19 -1.22 -14.15
C ARG A 129 -14.84 -1.89 -14.09
N LEU A 130 -14.85 -3.21 -13.94
CA LEU A 130 -13.66 -4.05 -13.81
C LEU A 130 -13.63 -5.12 -14.92
N SER A 131 -12.44 -5.48 -15.36
CA SER A 131 -12.21 -6.66 -16.19
C SER A 131 -11.56 -7.75 -15.36
N VAL A 132 -12.33 -8.74 -14.92
CA VAL A 132 -11.85 -9.82 -14.04
C VAL A 132 -11.14 -10.92 -14.85
N HIS A 133 -9.90 -11.22 -14.48
CA HIS A 133 -9.09 -12.22 -15.17
C HIS A 133 -9.24 -13.61 -14.54
N GLU A 134 -9.31 -13.65 -13.21
CA GLU A 134 -9.42 -14.87 -12.43
C GLU A 134 -10.06 -14.63 -11.05
N VAL A 135 -10.49 -15.72 -10.42
CA VAL A 135 -10.95 -15.77 -9.03
C VAL A 135 -10.16 -16.87 -8.31
N SER A 136 -9.59 -16.58 -7.15
CA SER A 136 -8.69 -17.49 -6.44
C SER A 136 -9.10 -17.74 -4.98
N PRO A 137 -8.90 -18.98 -4.48
CA PRO A 137 -8.91 -19.22 -3.05
C PRO A 137 -7.69 -18.58 -2.37
N VAL A 138 -7.89 -17.91 -1.24
CA VAL A 138 -6.85 -17.23 -0.46
C VAL A 138 -7.06 -17.43 1.05
N LEU A 139 -6.07 -17.09 1.87
CA LEU A 139 -6.23 -17.11 3.33
C LEU A 139 -7.11 -15.96 3.84
N LEU A 140 -6.96 -14.77 3.25
CA LEU A 140 -7.72 -13.56 3.59
C LEU A 140 -7.99 -12.76 2.32
N GLY A 141 -9.27 -12.46 2.05
CA GLY A 141 -9.70 -11.67 0.92
C GLY A 141 -9.54 -10.17 1.17
N ALA A 142 -9.37 -9.41 0.08
CA ALA A 142 -9.22 -7.95 0.15
C ALA A 142 -10.49 -7.26 0.71
N ALA A 143 -11.66 -7.86 0.55
CA ALA A 143 -12.90 -7.34 1.15
C ALA A 143 -12.89 -7.34 2.69
N GLY A 144 -11.91 -7.99 3.32
CA GLY A 144 -11.76 -8.08 4.77
C GLY A 144 -12.42 -9.33 5.38
N PRO A 145 -12.09 -9.62 6.66
CA PRO A 145 -12.45 -10.88 7.30
C PRO A 145 -13.94 -11.24 7.20
N GLY A 146 -14.24 -12.45 6.74
CA GLY A 146 -15.58 -13.02 6.64
C GLY A 146 -16.48 -12.46 5.54
N ARG A 147 -15.97 -11.53 4.71
CA ARG A 147 -16.76 -10.91 3.62
C ARG A 147 -16.73 -11.68 2.31
N THR A 148 -15.74 -12.54 2.15
CA THR A 148 -15.67 -13.53 1.07
C THR A 148 -15.67 -14.92 1.69
N ARG A 149 -16.32 -15.88 1.03
CA ARG A 149 -16.50 -17.24 1.59
C ARG A 149 -16.97 -18.22 0.54
N THR A 150 -16.70 -19.49 0.78
CA THR A 150 -17.31 -20.60 0.05
C THR A 150 -18.77 -20.75 0.50
N LEU A 151 -19.71 -20.66 -0.45
CA LEU A 151 -21.13 -20.91 -0.21
C LEU A 151 -21.47 -22.39 -0.31
N VAL A 152 -20.86 -23.07 -1.28
CA VAL A 152 -21.10 -24.48 -1.57
C VAL A 152 -19.80 -25.13 -2.04
N ALA A 153 -19.42 -26.24 -1.41
CA ALA A 153 -18.40 -27.17 -1.90
C ALA A 153 -18.89 -28.61 -1.67
N LYS A 154 -19.36 -29.30 -2.72
CA LYS A 154 -20.04 -30.61 -2.59
C LYS A 154 -19.10 -31.79 -2.87
N SER A 155 -18.94 -32.68 -1.88
CA SER A 155 -18.35 -34.02 -2.04
C SER A 155 -19.15 -35.04 -1.22
N ALA A 156 -19.16 -36.31 -1.63
CA ALA A 156 -19.67 -37.42 -0.82
C ALA A 156 -18.55 -38.03 0.05
N ALA A 157 -18.78 -38.00 1.38
CA ALA A 157 -18.21 -38.80 2.48
C ALA A 157 -16.73 -38.66 2.97
N ARG A 158 -16.68 -38.36 4.29
CA ARG A 158 -15.75 -38.66 5.42
C ARG A 158 -14.34 -38.02 5.52
N ASP A 159 -14.26 -37.13 6.51
CA ASP A 159 -13.08 -36.53 7.13
C ASP A 159 -12.31 -37.52 8.01
N HIS A 160 -10.98 -37.51 7.93
CA HIS A 160 -10.01 -37.54 9.05
C HIS A 160 -8.59 -37.36 8.46
N LEU A 161 -7.93 -36.23 8.77
CA LEU A 161 -6.55 -35.91 8.35
C LEU A 161 -5.51 -36.54 9.28
N SER A 162 -4.49 -37.16 8.71
CA SER A 162 -3.39 -37.79 9.44
C SER A 162 -2.45 -36.74 10.06
N PRO A 163 -1.64 -37.10 11.08
CA PRO A 163 -0.62 -36.20 11.63
C PRO A 163 0.44 -35.75 10.61
N GLY A 164 0.73 -36.57 9.59
CA GLY A 164 1.63 -36.20 8.48
C GLY A 164 1.03 -35.08 7.63
N ASP A 165 -0.25 -35.22 7.27
CA ASP A 165 -1.00 -34.24 6.49
C ASP A 165 -1.05 -32.89 7.21
N ARG A 166 -1.13 -32.89 8.54
CA ARG A 166 -1.10 -31.66 9.36
C ARG A 166 0.26 -30.96 9.36
N ALA A 167 1.36 -31.71 9.31
CA ALA A 167 2.70 -31.13 9.25
C ALA A 167 2.99 -30.54 7.87
N GLU A 168 2.53 -31.21 6.82
CA GLU A 168 2.62 -30.75 5.44
C GLU A 168 1.76 -29.50 5.20
N LEU A 169 0.52 -29.46 5.74
CA LEU A 169 -0.33 -28.27 5.75
C LEU A 169 0.33 -27.07 6.44
N ARG A 170 1.10 -27.28 7.52
CA ARG A 170 1.84 -26.20 8.20
C ARG A 170 3.01 -25.68 7.37
N ALA A 171 3.75 -26.57 6.71
CA ALA A 171 4.85 -26.18 5.82
C ALA A 171 4.33 -25.39 4.60
N ILE A 172 3.19 -25.82 4.04
CA ILE A 172 2.48 -25.11 2.98
C ILE A 172 2.04 -23.72 3.47
N ALA A 173 1.41 -23.62 4.66
CA ALA A 173 1.01 -22.35 5.24
C ALA A 173 2.18 -21.36 5.42
N GLN A 174 3.35 -21.84 5.86
CA GLN A 174 4.56 -21.01 6.00
C GLN A 174 5.13 -20.53 4.66
N LEU A 175 5.10 -21.36 3.61
CA LEU A 175 5.49 -20.96 2.25
C LEU A 175 4.52 -19.91 1.67
N HIS A 176 3.23 -20.01 1.97
CA HIS A 176 2.24 -19.03 1.54
C HIS A 176 2.34 -17.70 2.28
N GLU A 177 2.80 -17.68 3.53
CA GLU A 177 3.07 -16.44 4.27
C GLU A 177 4.16 -15.60 3.59
N VAL A 178 5.23 -16.24 3.09
CA VAL A 178 6.28 -15.59 2.29
C VAL A 178 5.74 -15.01 0.97
N ARG A 179 4.73 -15.65 0.37
CA ARG A 179 4.09 -15.18 -0.87
C ARG A 179 3.11 -14.03 -0.62
N ALA A 180 2.34 -14.09 0.46
CA ALA A 180 1.45 -13.00 0.89
C ALA A 180 2.25 -11.70 1.14
N ILE A 181 3.48 -11.81 1.64
CA ILE A 181 4.43 -10.68 1.75
C ILE A 181 4.80 -10.13 0.36
N ARG A 182 5.05 -10.98 -0.63
CA ARG A 182 5.34 -10.54 -2.01
C ARG A 182 4.13 -9.89 -2.69
N GLU A 183 2.94 -10.40 -2.47
CA GLU A 183 1.70 -9.81 -2.98
C GLU A 183 1.37 -8.49 -2.29
N ALA A 184 1.62 -8.37 -0.99
CA ALA A 184 1.57 -7.09 -0.30
C ALA A 184 2.59 -6.09 -0.88
N ALA A 185 3.78 -6.55 -1.28
CA ALA A 185 4.77 -5.71 -1.95
C ALA A 185 4.29 -5.25 -3.35
N HIS A 186 3.72 -6.14 -4.17
CA HIS A 186 3.17 -5.77 -5.47
C HIS A 186 1.97 -4.81 -5.37
N ARG A 187 1.11 -4.98 -4.37
CA ARG A 187 0.01 -4.05 -4.07
C ARG A 187 0.55 -2.68 -3.65
N ARG A 188 1.58 -2.66 -2.81
CA ARG A 188 2.29 -1.42 -2.44
C ARG A 188 2.84 -0.72 -3.68
N ASP A 189 3.37 -1.45 -4.66
CA ASP A 189 3.87 -0.84 -5.89
C ASP A 189 2.75 -0.23 -6.75
N ALA A 190 1.56 -0.85 -6.79
CA ALA A 190 0.42 -0.29 -7.51
C ALA A 190 -0.14 0.97 -6.83
N ASP A 191 -0.26 0.96 -5.50
CA ASP A 191 -0.68 2.12 -4.71
C ASP A 191 0.34 3.28 -4.83
N LEU A 192 1.64 2.96 -4.80
CA LEU A 192 2.70 3.93 -5.01
C LEU A 192 2.64 4.56 -6.42
N ARG A 193 2.45 3.75 -7.47
CA ARG A 193 2.26 4.26 -8.84
C ARG A 193 1.03 5.17 -8.92
N PHE A 194 -0.06 4.77 -8.29
CA PHE A 194 -1.29 5.54 -8.27
C PHE A 194 -1.12 6.90 -7.57
N ARG A 195 -0.51 6.91 -6.39
CA ARG A 195 -0.20 8.13 -5.63
C ARG A 195 0.77 9.05 -6.38
N ARG A 196 1.74 8.49 -7.10
CA ARG A 196 2.66 9.25 -7.96
C ARG A 196 1.92 10.00 -9.07
N GLU A 197 0.98 9.34 -9.74
CA GLU A 197 0.18 9.98 -10.78
C GLU A 197 -0.66 11.14 -10.21
N GLN A 198 -1.23 11.00 -8.99
CA GLN A 198 -1.96 12.08 -8.34
C GLN A 198 -1.08 13.31 -8.06
N LEU A 199 0.13 13.08 -7.54
CA LEU A 199 1.08 14.16 -7.27
C LEU A 199 1.50 14.84 -8.57
N ALA A 200 1.75 14.07 -9.63
CA ALA A 200 2.11 14.61 -10.94
C ALA A 200 0.98 15.48 -11.53
N GLU A 201 -0.28 15.07 -11.40
CA GLU A 201 -1.42 15.86 -11.86
C GLU A 201 -1.58 17.17 -11.08
N ALA A 202 -1.46 17.13 -9.76
CA ALA A 202 -1.53 18.32 -8.92
C ALA A 202 -0.39 19.32 -9.23
N VAL A 203 0.81 18.83 -9.55
CA VAL A 203 1.93 19.67 -10.02
C VAL A 203 1.60 20.29 -11.38
N ARG A 204 1.07 19.51 -12.34
CA ARG A 204 0.64 20.03 -13.66
C ARG A 204 -0.46 21.08 -13.54
N ALA A 205 -1.37 20.91 -12.59
CA ALA A 205 -2.44 21.85 -12.29
C ALA A 205 -1.96 23.11 -11.55
N GLY A 206 -0.70 23.14 -11.07
CA GLY A 206 -0.15 24.24 -10.29
C GLY A 206 -0.64 24.28 -8.84
N GLU A 207 -1.23 23.20 -8.35
CA GLU A 207 -1.73 23.06 -6.98
C GLU A 207 -0.61 22.70 -6.00
N LEU A 208 0.42 22.00 -6.48
CA LEU A 208 1.59 21.60 -5.69
C LEU A 208 2.90 22.04 -6.35
N ILE A 209 3.86 22.41 -5.50
CA ILE A 209 5.24 22.69 -5.87
C ILE A 209 6.08 21.48 -5.43
N PRO A 210 6.70 20.75 -6.37
CA PRO A 210 7.64 19.69 -6.04
C PRO A 210 8.98 20.30 -5.64
N TYR A 211 9.63 19.70 -4.64
CA TYR A 211 10.97 20.07 -4.20
C TYR A 211 11.86 18.86 -4.19
N SER A 212 13.05 18.96 -4.79
CA SER A 212 14.06 17.91 -4.80
C SER A 212 15.31 18.29 -4.06
N GLU A 213 16.08 17.26 -3.69
CA GLU A 213 17.38 17.47 -3.06
C GLU A 213 18.29 18.25 -4.00
N ASP A 214 18.88 19.32 -3.48
CA ASP A 214 19.84 20.09 -4.25
C ASP A 214 21.14 19.28 -4.37
N LEU A 215 21.37 18.70 -5.55
CA LEU A 215 22.58 17.94 -5.84
C LEU A 215 23.84 18.81 -5.69
N VAL A 216 23.70 20.14 -5.71
CA VAL A 216 24.74 21.06 -5.28
C VAL A 216 24.89 20.92 -3.76
N ARG A 217 25.82 20.06 -3.34
CA ARG A 217 26.12 19.75 -1.92
C ARG A 217 26.30 20.98 -1.01
N ARG A 218 26.54 22.18 -1.57
CA ARG A 218 26.63 23.44 -0.85
C ARG A 218 26.00 24.60 -1.64
N PRO A 219 24.95 25.27 -1.11
CA PRO A 219 24.42 26.51 -1.70
C PRO A 219 25.45 27.64 -1.61
N PRO A 220 25.15 28.83 -2.18
CA PRO A 220 26.03 29.99 -2.05
C PRO A 220 26.44 30.24 -0.60
N LEU A 221 27.68 30.67 -0.36
CA LEU A 221 28.20 30.89 0.99
C LEU A 221 27.32 31.86 1.81
N ALA A 222 26.70 32.82 1.14
CA ALA A 222 25.77 33.78 1.72
C ALA A 222 24.48 33.14 2.26
N THR A 223 24.14 31.92 1.85
CA THR A 223 23.01 31.12 2.35
C THR A 223 23.50 30.03 3.30
N PHE A 224 24.58 29.33 2.91
CA PHE A 224 25.18 28.25 3.68
C PHE A 224 25.60 28.69 5.09
N ALA A 225 26.39 29.78 5.18
CA ALA A 225 26.97 30.21 6.45
C ALA A 225 25.91 30.66 7.46
N PRO A 226 24.93 31.50 7.08
CA PRO A 226 23.89 31.93 8.02
C PRO A 226 22.95 30.81 8.46
N ALA A 227 22.63 29.85 7.60
CA ALA A 227 21.83 28.70 7.99
C ALA A 227 22.51 27.88 9.10
N TRP A 228 23.77 27.52 8.90
CA TRP A 228 24.55 26.77 9.89
C TRP A 228 24.72 27.53 11.21
N ALA A 229 25.06 28.82 11.12
CA ALA A 229 25.23 29.63 12.31
C ALA A 229 23.90 29.87 13.06
N GLY A 230 22.79 30.03 12.33
CA GLY A 230 21.45 30.18 12.90
C GLY A 230 20.95 28.92 13.59
N ALA A 231 21.19 27.75 13.00
CA ALA A 231 20.90 26.46 13.62
C ALA A 231 21.68 26.26 14.94
N ARG A 232 22.99 26.54 14.94
CA ARG A 232 23.82 26.43 16.15
C ARG A 232 23.44 27.43 17.24
N TRP A 233 23.10 28.65 16.84
CA TRP A 233 22.56 29.65 17.75
C TRP A 233 21.27 29.13 18.39
N ALA A 234 20.36 28.56 17.59
CA ALA A 234 19.10 27.99 18.09
C ALA A 234 19.33 26.82 19.06
N VAL A 235 20.25 25.91 18.74
CA VAL A 235 20.67 24.80 19.62
C VAL A 235 21.09 25.33 20.99
N THR A 236 21.89 26.40 21.00
CA THR A 236 22.38 27.02 22.25
C THR A 236 21.25 27.69 23.03
N GLU A 237 20.42 28.48 22.35
CA GLU A 237 19.31 29.22 22.97
C GLU A 237 18.20 28.32 23.52
N LEU A 238 17.95 27.18 22.87
CA LEU A 238 16.95 26.21 23.27
C LEU A 238 17.50 25.14 24.23
N GLY A 239 18.81 25.15 24.48
CA GLY A 239 19.47 24.17 25.34
C GLY A 239 19.40 22.73 24.81
N VAL A 240 19.35 22.54 23.49
CA VAL A 240 19.41 21.20 22.89
C VAL A 240 20.87 20.76 22.76
N HIS A 241 21.14 19.47 22.96
CA HIS A 241 22.50 18.91 23.01
C HIS A 241 22.88 18.12 21.74
N VAL A 242 22.16 18.35 20.65
CA VAL A 242 22.36 17.67 19.37
C VAL A 242 22.43 18.72 18.26
N ASP A 243 23.53 18.72 17.51
CA ASP A 243 23.69 19.56 16.33
C ASP A 243 22.87 18.99 15.16
N PRO A 244 21.99 19.78 14.51
CA PRO A 244 21.22 19.32 13.38
C PRO A 244 22.08 19.16 12.13
N GLN A 245 21.72 18.17 11.31
CA GLN A 245 22.22 18.11 9.94
C GLN A 245 21.46 19.12 9.08
N ILE A 246 22.16 19.90 8.27
CA ILE A 246 21.53 20.79 7.30
C ILE A 246 21.63 20.17 5.91
N ARG A 247 20.47 19.97 5.29
CA ARG A 247 20.31 19.56 3.90
C ARG A 247 19.59 20.63 3.09
N TRP A 248 19.70 20.52 1.77
CA TRP A 248 19.31 21.57 0.85
C TRP A 248 18.31 21.03 -0.16
N PHE A 249 17.36 21.87 -0.53
CA PHE A 249 16.39 21.55 -1.57
C PHE A 249 16.07 22.77 -2.43
N SER A 250 15.56 22.51 -3.63
CA SER A 250 15.12 23.54 -4.57
C SER A 250 13.79 23.13 -5.22
N PRO A 251 12.95 24.09 -5.61
CA PRO A 251 11.74 23.76 -6.36
C PRO A 251 12.14 23.14 -7.71
N GLU A 252 11.50 22.03 -8.07
CA GLU A 252 11.68 21.46 -9.41
C GLU A 252 10.80 22.18 -10.43
N PRO A 253 11.31 22.45 -11.63
CA PRO A 253 10.46 22.85 -12.74
C PRO A 253 9.42 21.75 -13.01
N ALA A 254 8.16 22.15 -13.22
CA ALA A 254 7.05 21.22 -13.47
C ALA A 254 7.26 20.27 -14.67
N GLU A 255 8.19 20.61 -15.57
CA GLU A 255 8.56 19.84 -16.76
C GLU A 255 9.49 18.65 -16.46
N LEU A 256 10.19 18.65 -15.32
CA LEU A 256 11.15 17.61 -14.92
C LEU A 256 10.54 16.52 -14.05
N SER A 257 9.48 16.82 -13.30
CA SER A 257 8.84 15.85 -12.38
C SER A 257 8.13 14.70 -13.11
N ALA A 258 7.90 14.81 -14.41
CA ALA A 258 7.23 13.79 -15.23
C ALA A 258 8.20 12.81 -15.93
N VAL A 259 9.51 13.06 -15.93
CA VAL A 259 10.47 12.35 -16.82
C VAL A 259 11.52 11.52 -16.07
N SER A 260 11.82 11.80 -14.80
CA SER A 260 12.73 10.96 -14.01
C SER A 260 11.96 10.21 -12.92
N GLY A 261 12.12 8.89 -12.86
CA GLY A 261 11.59 8.08 -11.77
C GLY A 261 12.09 8.55 -10.41
N ASP A 262 11.27 9.38 -9.76
CA ASP A 262 10.90 9.52 -8.33
C ASP A 262 11.94 9.41 -7.18
N ASP A 263 13.22 9.19 -7.41
CA ASP A 263 14.17 8.99 -6.28
C ASP A 263 14.75 10.30 -5.71
N HIS A 264 14.34 11.47 -6.21
CA HIS A 264 14.95 12.76 -5.86
C HIS A 264 14.01 13.80 -5.24
N VAL A 265 12.68 13.62 -5.31
CA VAL A 265 11.72 14.56 -4.72
C VAL A 265 11.63 14.33 -3.21
N VAL A 266 11.94 15.36 -2.43
CA VAL A 266 12.00 15.31 -0.97
C VAL A 266 10.75 15.86 -0.28
N ALA A 267 9.97 16.69 -0.97
CA ALA A 267 8.71 17.25 -0.49
C ALA A 267 7.80 17.76 -1.62
N TYR A 268 6.50 17.83 -1.33
CA TYR A 268 5.49 18.56 -2.11
C TYR A 268 4.81 19.56 -1.18
N ALA A 269 4.57 20.78 -1.64
CA ALA A 269 3.90 21.80 -0.83
C ALA A 269 2.94 22.66 -1.67
N GLU A 270 1.80 23.03 -1.08
CA GLU A 270 0.81 23.95 -1.68
C GLU A 270 1.30 25.40 -1.73
N GLN A 271 2.23 25.76 -0.85
CA GLN A 271 2.84 27.07 -0.77
C GLN A 271 4.37 26.97 -0.81
N PRO A 272 5.09 28.06 -1.16
CA PRO A 272 6.53 28.07 -1.17
C PRO A 272 7.13 27.66 0.19
N LEU A 273 7.74 26.48 0.24
CA LEU A 273 8.32 25.92 1.45
C LEU A 273 9.70 26.53 1.67
N LEU A 274 9.94 27.21 2.79
CA LEU A 274 11.25 27.82 3.07
C LEU A 274 12.22 26.82 3.74
N GLY A 275 11.68 25.97 4.60
CA GLY A 275 12.37 24.93 5.33
C GLY A 275 11.38 23.90 5.86
N PHE A 276 11.90 22.77 6.33
CA PHE A 276 11.16 21.81 7.12
C PHE A 276 12.15 20.94 7.92
N CYS A 277 11.70 20.31 9.00
CA CYS A 277 12.50 19.36 9.75
C CYS A 277 11.91 17.94 9.69
N ARG A 278 12.76 16.93 9.92
CA ARG A 278 12.32 15.54 10.10
C ARG A 278 12.76 15.03 11.48
N PRO A 279 11.89 15.06 12.49
CA PRO A 279 12.27 14.76 13.88
C PRO A 279 12.73 13.31 14.09
N ASN A 280 12.22 12.37 13.29
CA ASN A 280 12.51 10.93 13.42
C ASN A 280 13.66 10.43 12.51
N ALA A 281 14.26 11.29 11.68
CA ALA A 281 15.17 10.89 10.60
C ALA A 281 16.55 11.57 10.72
N ASP A 282 17.18 11.51 11.90
CA ASP A 282 18.57 11.97 12.14
C ASP A 282 18.74 13.47 12.50
N TRP A 283 17.73 14.11 13.10
CA TRP A 283 17.82 15.53 13.51
C TRP A 283 18.17 16.45 12.32
N THR A 284 17.50 16.23 11.19
CA THR A 284 17.80 16.93 9.93
C THR A 284 16.86 18.11 9.72
N VAL A 285 17.46 19.25 9.40
CA VAL A 285 16.81 20.47 8.91
C VAL A 285 17.05 20.57 7.41
N TRP A 286 15.98 20.69 6.63
CA TRP A 286 16.01 20.93 5.20
C TRP A 286 15.70 22.40 4.94
N LEU A 287 16.51 23.06 4.11
CA LEU A 287 16.34 24.48 3.78
C LEU A 287 16.40 24.69 2.27
N ARG A 288 15.64 25.68 1.80
CA ARG A 288 15.79 26.18 0.44
C ARG A 288 17.19 26.72 0.20
N SER A 289 17.82 26.28 -0.88
CA SER A 289 19.21 26.65 -1.22
C SER A 289 19.38 28.09 -1.72
N ASP A 290 18.29 28.77 -2.06
CA ASP A 290 18.26 30.14 -2.58
C ASP A 290 17.85 31.20 -1.54
N LEU A 291 17.77 30.82 -0.26
CA LEU A 291 17.36 31.76 0.79
C LEU A 291 18.39 32.91 0.99
N PRO A 292 17.93 34.16 1.10
CA PRO A 292 18.78 35.28 1.52
C PRO A 292 19.36 35.07 2.92
N SER A 293 20.53 35.65 3.20
CA SER A 293 21.31 35.41 4.42
C SER A 293 20.53 35.49 5.74
N ARG A 294 19.78 36.59 5.95
CA ARG A 294 18.99 36.76 7.18
C ARG A 294 17.84 35.74 7.28
N ARG A 295 17.26 35.35 6.14
CA ARG A 295 16.19 34.35 6.10
C ARG A 295 16.71 32.94 6.31
N ALA A 296 17.84 32.59 5.70
CA ALA A 296 18.50 31.31 5.94
C ALA A 296 18.81 31.11 7.44
N TRP A 297 19.30 32.16 8.13
CA TRP A 297 19.49 32.16 9.58
C TRP A 297 18.19 31.93 10.36
N ALA A 298 17.16 32.71 10.07
CA ALA A 298 15.92 32.69 10.84
C ALA A 298 15.14 31.38 10.63
N VAL A 299 15.03 30.91 9.39
CA VAL A 299 14.34 29.65 9.06
C VAL A 299 15.12 28.46 9.62
N ALA A 300 16.45 28.44 9.58
CA ALA A 300 17.22 27.39 10.24
C ALA A 300 16.91 27.32 11.75
N ALA A 301 16.80 28.47 12.41
CA ALA A 301 16.42 28.53 13.83
C ALA A 301 14.97 28.07 14.08
N HIS A 302 14.04 28.41 13.19
CA HIS A 302 12.65 27.95 13.20
C HIS A 302 12.59 26.43 13.19
N GLU A 303 13.26 25.79 12.23
CA GLU A 303 13.23 24.33 12.08
C GLU A 303 13.89 23.61 13.26
N VAL A 304 14.92 24.20 13.89
CA VAL A 304 15.50 23.68 15.13
C VAL A 304 14.53 23.79 16.30
N ALA A 305 13.70 24.84 16.37
CA ALA A 305 12.67 24.95 17.39
C ALA A 305 11.66 23.80 17.28
N HIS A 306 11.26 23.42 16.06
CA HIS A 306 10.43 22.23 15.86
C HIS A 306 11.12 20.94 16.31
N LEU A 307 12.41 20.75 15.98
CA LEU A 307 13.18 19.61 16.48
C LEU A 307 13.26 19.59 18.01
N ALA A 308 13.28 20.76 18.65
CA ALA A 308 13.23 20.92 20.10
C ALA A 308 11.82 20.73 20.72
N GLY A 309 10.80 20.43 19.90
CA GLY A 309 9.44 20.13 20.37
C GLY A 309 8.49 21.34 20.42
N HIS A 310 8.87 22.47 19.83
CA HIS A 310 7.95 23.59 19.66
C HIS A 310 6.92 23.31 18.56
N ASP A 311 5.69 23.75 18.79
CA ASP A 311 4.64 23.82 17.76
C ASP A 311 4.89 25.00 16.80
N GLU A 312 4.07 25.09 15.75
CA GLU A 312 4.18 26.16 14.73
C GLU A 312 4.14 27.58 15.34
N PRO A 313 3.19 27.93 16.22
CA PRO A 313 3.23 29.25 16.88
C PRO A 313 4.51 29.50 17.67
N GLY A 314 5.01 28.49 18.40
CA GLY A 314 6.26 28.59 19.14
C GLY A 314 7.47 28.79 18.23
N ALA A 315 7.54 28.05 17.13
CA ALA A 315 8.61 28.15 16.14
C ALA A 315 8.60 29.51 15.43
N VAL A 316 7.43 30.05 15.06
CA VAL A 316 7.28 31.39 14.47
C VAL A 316 7.76 32.49 15.42
N LEU A 317 7.42 32.42 16.70
CA LEU A 317 7.92 33.37 17.70
C LEU A 317 9.45 33.28 17.84
N PHE A 318 9.98 32.07 17.81
CA PHE A 318 11.42 31.83 17.87
C PHE A 318 12.15 32.33 16.62
N GLU A 319 11.56 32.17 15.43
CA GLU A 319 12.06 32.73 14.18
C GLU A 319 12.19 34.25 14.24
N ALA A 320 11.19 34.93 14.79
CA ALA A 320 11.22 36.39 14.96
C ALA A 320 12.37 36.81 15.89
N LYS A 321 12.56 36.09 17.01
CA LYS A 321 13.70 36.28 17.92
C LYS A 321 15.03 36.07 17.18
N ALA A 322 15.15 34.99 16.42
CA ALA A 322 16.33 34.69 15.62
C ALA A 322 16.64 35.78 14.60
N ALA A 323 15.61 36.26 13.87
CA ALA A 323 15.76 37.31 12.88
C ALA A 323 16.23 38.64 13.47
N ALA A 324 15.84 38.94 14.72
CA ALA A 324 16.32 40.11 15.47
C ALA A 324 17.76 39.92 15.97
N ALA A 325 18.16 38.69 16.29
CA ALA A 325 19.50 38.33 16.75
C ALA A 325 20.53 38.14 15.61
N TYR A 326 20.12 38.30 14.35
CA TYR A 326 21.01 38.07 13.19
C TYR A 326 22.20 39.05 13.20
N PRO A 327 23.45 38.58 13.33
CA PRO A 327 24.62 39.45 13.51
C PRO A 327 25.16 40.05 12.20
N GLY A 328 24.51 39.73 11.07
CA GLY A 328 24.94 40.18 9.75
C GLY A 328 25.94 39.23 9.07
N PRO A 329 26.11 39.35 7.74
CA PRO A 329 26.82 38.36 6.94
C PRO A 329 28.34 38.30 7.24
N VAL A 330 28.94 39.44 7.61
CA VAL A 330 30.38 39.52 7.92
C VAL A 330 30.72 38.78 9.22
N GLU A 331 29.87 38.92 10.23
CA GLU A 331 30.10 38.29 11.53
C GLU A 331 29.82 36.79 11.49
N VAL A 332 28.75 36.37 10.80
CA VAL A 332 28.48 34.95 10.52
C VAL A 332 29.65 34.29 9.79
N ALA A 333 30.24 34.95 8.78
CA ALA A 333 31.37 34.40 8.05
C ALA A 333 32.56 34.12 8.99
N ARG A 334 32.80 34.97 10.00
CA ARG A 334 33.89 34.78 10.98
C ARG A 334 33.68 33.56 11.88
N TRP A 335 32.44 33.16 12.13
CA TRP A 335 32.12 31.99 12.95
C TRP A 335 32.43 30.66 12.28
N LEU A 336 32.46 30.61 10.94
CA LEU A 336 32.85 29.40 10.20
C LEU A 336 34.35 29.11 10.21
N TRP A 337 35.18 30.10 10.55
CA TRP A 337 36.65 29.98 10.58
C TRP A 337 37.23 29.82 11.99
N ARG A 338 36.37 29.61 13.00
CA ARG A 338 36.74 29.30 14.37
C ARG A 338 36.38 27.87 14.70
#